data_AF-A0A143X1H9-F1
#
_entry.id   AF-A0A143X1H9-F1
#
_cell.length_a   1.000
_cell.length_b   1.000
_cell.length_c   1.000
_cell.angle_alpha   90.00
_cell.angle_beta   90.00
_cell.angle_gamma   90.00
#
_symmetry.space_group_name_H-M   'P 1'
#
loop_
_entity.id
_entity.type
_entity.pdbx_description
1 polymer ?
#
loop_
_entity_poly.entity_id
_entity_poly.type
_entity_poly.pdbx_seq_one_letter_code
_entity_poly.pdbx_strand_id
1 'polypeptide(L)'
;MLITVISIKRTENGSRMKGVANLTIDDMLAIHDIKIIANKTFEKEGQLFLAMPSRLTKFKTFEDIVHPINAEVRGGFERLILGAYRMAIQNQYDSLTLTLKEEKKAASFANITLEDYQTVQHSSLSKRVEVPSSMHEEEREVEQTEEELLKWLEG
;
A
#
# COMPACT_ATOMS: atom_id res chain seq x y z
N MET A 1 22.96 0.15 8.16
CA MET A 1 21.51 0.34 8.27
C MET A 1 20.99 1.21 7.14
N LEU A 2 20.46 0.54 6.12
CA LEU A 2 19.70 1.08 5.01
C LEU A 2 18.40 0.29 4.92
N ILE A 3 17.32 0.96 4.55
CA ILE A 3 16.10 0.27 4.16
C ILE A 3 16.30 -0.17 2.71
N THR A 4 16.44 -1.46 2.47
CA THR A 4 16.73 -1.98 1.12
C THR A 4 15.45 -2.27 0.34
N VAL A 5 14.36 -2.62 1.02
CA VAL A 5 13.06 -2.84 0.40
C VAL A 5 11.96 -2.16 1.21
N ILE A 6 11.05 -1.47 0.52
CA ILE A 6 9.83 -0.90 1.08
C ILE A 6 8.66 -1.50 0.33
N SER A 7 7.76 -2.19 1.03
CA SER A 7 6.49 -2.65 0.46
C SER A 7 5.34 -1.93 1.14
N ILE A 8 4.41 -1.42 0.34
CA ILE A 8 3.21 -0.71 0.77
C ILE A 8 1.99 -1.46 0.25
N LYS A 9 1.01 -1.67 1.12
CA LYS A 9 -0.34 -2.11 0.75
C LYS A 9 -1.35 -1.09 1.25
N ARG A 10 -2.08 -0.46 0.34
CA ARG A 10 -3.11 0.54 0.66
C ARG A 10 -4.40 -0.15 1.14
N THR A 11 -5.22 0.60 1.87
CA THR A 11 -6.52 0.13 2.36
C THR A 11 -7.54 1.25 2.20
N GLU A 12 -8.60 0.98 1.44
CA GLU A 12 -9.67 1.94 1.13
C GLU A 12 -10.98 1.48 1.80
N ASN A 13 -11.03 1.55 3.13
CA ASN A 13 -12.21 1.10 3.91
C ASN A 13 -12.81 2.21 4.78
N GLY A 14 -12.51 3.48 4.48
CA GLY A 14 -12.95 4.63 5.30
C GLY A 14 -12.36 4.69 6.71
N SER A 15 -11.56 3.70 7.12
CA SER A 15 -11.01 3.64 8.48
C SER A 15 -9.84 4.61 8.68
N ARG A 16 -9.40 4.73 9.94
CA ARG A 16 -8.16 5.46 10.26
C ARG A 16 -6.92 4.78 9.69
N MET A 17 -6.91 3.46 9.58
CA MET A 17 -5.80 2.73 8.98
C MET A 17 -5.88 2.87 7.47
N LYS A 18 -4.86 3.47 6.86
CA LYS A 18 -4.80 3.78 5.43
C LYS A 18 -3.97 2.77 4.65
N GLY A 19 -3.14 2.00 5.34
CA GLY A 19 -2.37 0.92 4.74
C GLY A 19 -1.43 0.28 5.73
N VAL A 20 -0.68 -0.69 5.23
CA VAL A 20 0.38 -1.39 5.95
C VAL A 20 1.66 -1.30 5.12
N ALA A 21 2.77 -1.12 5.81
CA ALA A 21 4.11 -1.11 5.25
C ALA A 21 4.95 -2.24 5.84
N ASN A 22 5.81 -2.81 5.00
CA ASN A 22 6.82 -3.77 5.37
C ASN A 22 8.18 -3.27 4.89
N LEU A 23 9.22 -3.50 5.68
CA LEU A 23 10.59 -3.09 5.38
C LEU A 23 11.51 -4.30 5.34
N THR A 24 12.51 -4.25 4.47
CA THR A 24 13.74 -5.03 4.61
C THR A 24 14.88 -4.07 4.88
N ILE A 25 15.72 -4.38 5.87
CA ILE A 25 16.84 -3.56 6.31
C ILE A 25 18.13 -4.31 6.03
N ASP A 26 19.10 -3.62 5.42
CA ASP A 26 20.44 -4.12 5.08
C ASP A 26 20.44 -5.46 4.32
N ASP A 27 19.36 -5.80 3.60
CA ASP A 27 19.15 -7.13 2.99
C ASP A 27 19.22 -8.29 4.00
N MET A 28 19.00 -8.02 5.29
CA MET A 28 19.22 -8.97 6.40
C MET A 28 18.04 -9.11 7.35
N LEU A 29 17.27 -8.04 7.58
CA LEU A 29 16.19 -8.02 8.58
C LEU A 29 14.88 -7.52 7.99
N ALA A 30 13.82 -8.32 8.12
CA ALA A 30 12.47 -7.92 7.75
C ALA A 30 11.69 -7.39 8.96
N ILE A 31 10.97 -6.28 8.77
CA ILE A 31 9.97 -5.75 9.70
C ILE A 31 8.63 -5.75 8.98
N HIS A 32 7.65 -6.44 9.55
CA HIS A 32 6.30 -6.52 9.00
C HIS A 32 5.30 -5.76 9.87
N ASP A 33 4.16 -5.40 9.27
CA ASP A 33 2.99 -4.84 9.95
C ASP A 33 3.17 -3.43 10.55
N ILE A 34 3.95 -2.57 9.89
CA ILE A 34 3.98 -1.14 10.21
C ILE A 34 2.71 -0.50 9.66
N LYS A 35 1.84 0.04 10.53
CA LYS A 35 0.55 0.60 10.11
C LYS A 35 0.71 2.07 9.72
N ILE A 36 0.09 2.44 8.60
CA ILE A 36 -0.03 3.83 8.16
C ILE A 36 -1.41 4.32 8.60
N ILE A 37 -1.45 5.34 9.46
CA ILE A 37 -2.68 5.78 10.12
C ILE A 37 -2.91 7.27 9.85
N ALA A 38 -4.16 7.64 9.54
CA ALA A 38 -4.60 9.02 9.46
C ALA A 38 -4.98 9.55 10.86
N ASN A 39 -4.50 10.75 11.19
CA ASN A 39 -4.93 11.47 12.39
C ASN A 39 -6.35 12.04 12.20
N LYS A 40 -7.12 12.12 13.30
CA LYS A 40 -8.45 12.74 13.34
C LYS A 40 -8.42 14.22 13.69
N THR A 41 -7.31 14.73 14.26
CA THR A 41 -7.29 16.07 14.85
C THR A 41 -7.03 17.17 13.80
N PHE A 42 -7.79 18.25 13.97
CA PHE A 42 -8.03 19.36 13.05
C PHE A 42 -6.95 20.44 13.17
N GLU A 43 -5.97 20.41 12.27
CA GLU A 43 -5.36 21.64 11.74
C GLU A 43 -5.01 21.47 10.25
N LYS A 44 -4.72 20.24 9.81
CA LYS A 44 -4.47 19.91 8.40
C LYS A 44 -5.09 18.56 8.06
N GLU A 45 -6.03 18.54 7.13
CA GLU A 45 -6.49 17.29 6.52
C GLU A 45 -5.28 16.54 5.92
N GLY A 46 -5.20 15.23 6.12
CA GLY A 46 -4.20 14.38 5.46
C GLY A 46 -2.88 14.16 6.21
N GLN A 47 -2.77 14.50 7.50
CA GLN A 47 -1.59 14.10 8.29
C GLN A 47 -1.61 12.59 8.59
N LEU A 48 -0.62 11.89 8.06
CA LEU A 48 -0.38 10.47 8.28
C LEU A 48 0.74 10.27 9.30
N PHE A 49 0.66 9.20 10.09
CA PHE A 49 1.72 8.76 10.98
C PHE A 49 1.90 7.24 10.90
N LEU A 50 3.04 6.77 11.39
CA LEU A 50 3.37 5.36 11.46
C LEU A 50 3.07 4.83 12.87
N ALA A 51 2.35 3.73 12.97
CA ALA A 51 2.28 2.94 14.19
C ALA A 51 3.09 1.66 13.97
N MET A 52 4.06 1.43 14.84
CA MET A 52 4.96 0.30 14.73
C MET A 52 4.23 -1.03 15.05
N PRO A 53 4.83 -2.17 14.67
CA PRO A 53 4.26 -3.48 14.97
C PRO A 53 4.19 -3.65 16.49
N SER A 54 3.03 -4.05 17.00
CA SER A 54 2.76 -4.13 18.45
C SER A 54 2.08 -5.44 18.82
N ARG A 55 2.31 -5.89 20.06
CA ARG A 55 1.68 -7.09 20.63
C ARG A 55 0.86 -6.73 21.86
N LEU A 56 -0.24 -7.44 22.07
CA LEU A 56 -0.97 -7.42 23.33
C LEU A 56 -0.16 -8.15 24.41
N THR A 57 0.04 -7.49 25.55
CA THR A 57 0.72 -8.05 26.72
C THR A 57 -0.27 -8.80 27.62
N LYS A 58 0.26 -9.56 28.60
CA LYS A 58 -0.55 -10.23 29.63
C LYS A 58 -1.35 -9.23 30.49
N PHE A 59 -0.88 -7.98 30.56
CA PHE A 59 -1.52 -6.89 31.29
C PHE A 59 -2.58 -6.15 30.46
N LYS A 60 -2.96 -6.69 29.29
CA LYS A 60 -3.93 -6.09 28.34
C LYS A 60 -3.49 -4.72 27.81
N THR A 61 -2.20 -4.43 27.80
CA THR A 61 -1.61 -3.25 27.15
C THR A 61 -1.01 -3.63 25.80
N PHE A 62 -0.89 -2.65 24.89
CA PHE A 62 -0.14 -2.85 23.64
C PHE A 62 1.24 -2.24 23.78
N GLU A 63 2.26 -3.02 23.40
CA GLU A 63 3.65 -2.57 23.37
C GLU A 63 4.23 -2.83 21.98
N ASP A 64 5.02 -1.87 21.50
CA ASP A 64 5.72 -1.99 20.23
C ASP A 64 6.79 -3.09 20.32
N ILE A 65 6.71 -4.05 19.40
CA ILE A 65 7.69 -5.13 19.24
C ILE A 65 8.98 -4.57 18.64
N VAL A 66 8.84 -3.60 17.74
CA VAL A 66 9.95 -2.92 17.06
C VAL A 66 9.72 -1.43 17.19
N HIS A 67 10.73 -0.67 17.60
CA HIS A 67 10.61 0.79 17.64
C HIS A 67 11.95 1.46 17.31
N PRO A 68 11.97 2.52 16.50
CA PRO A 68 13.18 3.29 16.26
C PRO A 68 13.54 4.10 17.51
N ILE A 69 14.73 3.85 18.05
CA ILE A 69 15.21 4.50 19.28
C ILE A 69 15.58 5.97 19.01
N ASN A 70 16.42 6.22 18.00
CA ASN A 70 16.92 7.55 17.71
C ASN A 70 16.01 8.32 16.73
N ALA A 71 16.11 9.65 16.76
CA ALA A 71 15.28 10.53 15.94
C ALA A 71 15.59 10.41 14.44
N GLU A 72 16.83 10.11 14.07
CA GLU A 72 17.26 9.98 12.69
C GLU A 72 16.56 8.80 11.99
N VAL A 73 16.58 7.62 12.62
CA VAL A 73 15.92 6.40 12.10
C VAL A 73 14.41 6.59 12.09
N ARG A 74 13.84 7.19 13.14
CA ARG A 74 12.40 7.53 13.17
C ARG A 74 12.01 8.41 11.99
N GLY A 75 12.73 9.51 11.78
CA GLY A 75 12.50 10.42 10.66
C GLY A 75 12.73 9.75 9.31
N GLY A 76 13.73 8.88 9.19
CA GLY A 76 13.99 8.11 7.97
C GLY A 76 12.83 7.16 7.62
N PHE A 77 12.30 6.43 8.62
CA PHE A 77 11.14 5.55 8.44
C PHE A 77 9.92 6.35 7.99
N GLU A 78 9.61 7.45 8.68
CA GLU A 78 8.49 8.32 8.32
C GLU A 78 8.62 8.88 6.90
N ARG A 79 9.78 9.46 6.56
CA ARG A 79 10.02 10.02 5.22
C ARG A 79 9.85 8.97 4.12
N LEU A 80 10.51 7.83 4.27
CA LEU A 80 10.55 6.80 3.23
C LEU A 80 9.22 6.07 3.09
N ILE A 81 8.61 5.62 4.20
CA ILE A 81 7.32 4.89 4.14
C ILE A 81 6.20 5.82 3.70
N LEU A 82 6.06 7.01 4.30
CA LEU A 82 4.95 7.90 3.96
C LEU A 82 5.09 8.46 2.54
N GLY A 83 6.32 8.70 2.07
CA GLY A 83 6.54 9.10 0.69
C GLY A 83 6.25 7.95 -0.30
N ALA A 84 6.65 6.69 0.00
CA ALA A 84 6.26 5.53 -0.81
C ALA A 84 4.74 5.36 -0.86
N TYR A 85 4.05 5.57 0.27
CA TYR A 85 2.59 5.53 0.34
C TYR A 85 1.93 6.64 -0.48
N ARG A 86 2.46 7.87 -0.43
CA ARG A 86 1.98 8.99 -1.27
C ARG A 86 2.20 8.72 -2.75
N MET A 87 3.34 8.14 -3.12
CA MET A 87 3.62 7.69 -4.49
C MET A 87 2.60 6.65 -4.94
N ALA A 88 2.26 5.67 -4.08
CA ALA A 88 1.23 4.68 -4.38
C ALA A 88 -0.16 5.32 -4.57
N ILE A 89 -0.54 6.33 -3.77
CA ILE A 89 -1.79 7.09 -3.99
C ILE A 89 -1.75 7.80 -5.34
N GLN A 90 -0.69 8.56 -5.61
CA GLN A 90 -0.57 9.38 -6.82
C GLN A 90 -0.68 8.54 -8.10
N ASN A 91 -0.10 7.34 -8.09
CA ASN A 91 -0.13 6.41 -9.21
C ASN A 91 -1.32 5.43 -9.18
N GLN A 92 -2.24 5.58 -8.22
CA GLN A 92 -3.42 4.71 -8.04
C GLN A 92 -3.08 3.22 -7.89
N TYR A 93 -1.99 2.92 -7.19
CA TYR A 93 -1.58 1.56 -6.87
C TYR A 93 -2.24 1.08 -5.58
N ASP A 94 -2.77 -0.15 -5.58
CA ASP A 94 -3.19 -0.86 -4.37
C ASP A 94 -2.00 -1.35 -3.55
N SER A 95 -0.96 -1.81 -4.24
CA SER A 95 0.29 -2.23 -3.65
C SER A 95 1.48 -1.70 -4.43
N LEU A 96 2.57 -1.39 -3.73
CA LEU A 96 3.80 -0.88 -4.30
C LEU A 96 4.99 -1.48 -3.55
N THR A 97 5.94 -2.07 -4.28
CA THR A 97 7.21 -2.54 -3.74
C THR A 97 8.36 -1.80 -4.42
N LEU A 98 9.16 -1.15 -3.59
CA LEU A 98 10.34 -0.39 -3.97
C LEU A 98 11.59 -1.10 -3.46
N THR A 99 12.66 -1.10 -4.25
CA THR A 99 13.97 -1.62 -3.86
C THR A 99 15.04 -0.55 -4.06
N LEU A 100 15.94 -0.41 -3.10
CA LEU A 100 17.05 0.52 -3.17
C LEU A 100 17.96 0.15 -4.33
N LYS A 101 18.32 1.11 -5.18
CA LYS A 101 19.23 0.89 -6.30
C LYS A 101 20.62 0.48 -5.80
N GLU A 102 21.28 -0.44 -6.50
CA GLU A 102 22.56 -1.03 -6.06
C GLU A 102 23.64 0.02 -5.82
N GLU A 103 23.72 1.05 -6.68
CA GLU A 103 24.68 2.15 -6.54
C GLU A 103 24.48 3.00 -5.28
N LYS A 104 23.34 2.84 -4.58
CA LYS A 104 23.01 3.56 -3.34
C LYS A 104 23.19 2.72 -2.08
N LYS A 105 23.57 1.44 -2.19
CA LYS A 105 23.82 0.58 -1.02
C LYS A 105 25.05 0.97 -0.20
N ALA A 106 25.96 1.78 -0.75
CA ALA A 106 27.10 2.34 -0.01
C ALA A 106 26.82 3.74 0.58
N ALA A 107 25.63 4.30 0.36
CA ALA A 107 25.30 5.64 0.81
C ALA A 107 25.00 5.71 2.32
N SER A 108 25.13 6.91 2.89
CA SER A 108 24.67 7.18 4.25
C SER A 108 23.14 7.20 4.33
N PHE A 109 22.57 6.56 5.35
CA PHE A 109 21.13 6.51 5.61
C PHE A 109 20.46 7.89 5.62
N ALA A 110 21.13 8.90 6.19
CA ALA A 110 20.62 10.26 6.30
C ALA A 110 20.25 10.88 4.94
N ASN A 111 20.96 10.47 3.88
CA ASN A 111 20.86 11.07 2.55
C ASN A 111 20.00 10.25 1.58
N ILE A 112 19.47 9.10 2.03
CA ILE A 112 18.62 8.27 1.17
C ILE A 112 17.25 8.94 1.02
N THR A 113 16.84 9.06 -0.24
CA THR A 113 15.54 9.60 -0.66
C THR A 113 14.76 8.54 -1.44
N LEU A 114 13.51 8.83 -1.78
CA LEU A 114 12.69 7.93 -2.60
C LEU A 114 13.19 7.79 -4.04
N GLU A 115 13.91 8.78 -4.55
CA GLU A 115 14.49 8.74 -5.91
C GLU A 115 15.61 7.71 -6.05
N ASP A 116 16.20 7.32 -4.92
CA ASP A 116 17.23 6.28 -4.82
C ASP A 116 16.64 4.86 -4.90
N TYR A 117 15.31 4.72 -4.96
CA TYR A 117 14.63 3.45 -5.13
C TYR A 117 14.10 3.28 -6.55
N GLN A 118 13.89 2.03 -6.94
CA GLN A 118 13.19 1.65 -8.15
C GLN A 118 11.93 0.83 -7.81
N THR A 119 10.87 1.03 -8.57
CA THR A 119 9.66 0.21 -8.48
C THR A 119 9.94 -1.17 -9.04
N VAL A 120 9.79 -2.21 -8.21
CA VAL A 120 9.96 -3.61 -8.63
C VAL A 120 8.61 -4.25 -8.95
N GLN A 121 7.59 -3.94 -8.15
CA GLN A 121 6.24 -4.49 -8.32
C GLN A 121 5.20 -3.47 -7.90
N HIS A 122 4.08 -3.45 -8.59
CA HIS A 122 2.88 -2.75 -8.16
C HIS A 122 1.65 -3.48 -8.67
N SER A 123 0.52 -3.26 -8.01
CA SER A 123 -0.80 -3.65 -8.53
C SER A 123 -1.67 -2.40 -8.57
N SER A 124 -2.37 -2.18 -9.67
CA SER A 124 -3.36 -1.11 -9.78
C SER A 124 -4.75 -1.66 -9.51
N LEU A 125 -5.67 -0.78 -9.10
CA LEU A 125 -7.09 -1.07 -9.10
C LEU A 125 -7.50 -1.41 -10.55
N SER A 126 -7.62 -2.69 -10.88
CA SER A 126 -8.59 -3.07 -11.90
C SER A 126 -9.92 -2.55 -11.37
N LYS A 127 -10.51 -1.53 -12.01
CA LYS A 127 -11.87 -1.08 -11.72
C LYS A 127 -12.70 -2.35 -11.54
N ARG A 128 -13.06 -2.70 -10.30
CA ARG A 128 -14.25 -3.48 -10.09
C ARG A 128 -15.34 -2.55 -10.58
N VAL A 129 -15.75 -2.74 -11.84
CA VAL A 129 -17.06 -2.30 -12.26
C VAL A 129 -17.97 -3.03 -11.30
N GLU A 130 -18.46 -2.31 -10.28
CA GLU A 130 -19.66 -2.73 -9.59
C GLU A 130 -20.73 -2.72 -10.67
N VAL A 131 -20.96 -3.87 -11.28
CA VAL A 131 -22.12 -4.07 -12.15
C VAL A 131 -23.31 -3.83 -11.23
N PRO A 132 -24.13 -2.79 -11.46
CA PRO A 132 -25.34 -2.59 -10.68
C PRO A 132 -26.17 -3.87 -10.81
N SER A 133 -26.69 -4.41 -9.71
CA SER A 133 -27.52 -5.64 -9.72
C SER A 133 -28.78 -5.53 -10.60
N SER A 134 -29.04 -4.38 -11.21
CA SER A 134 -30.08 -4.16 -12.22
C SER A 134 -29.67 -4.54 -13.66
N MET A 135 -28.41 -4.92 -13.93
CA MET A 135 -27.97 -5.28 -15.30
C MET A 135 -28.10 -6.78 -15.62
N HIS A 136 -28.61 -7.60 -14.70
CA HIS A 136 -28.89 -9.03 -14.97
C HIS A 136 -30.14 -9.28 -15.84
N GLU A 137 -30.88 -8.24 -16.21
CA GLU A 137 -31.99 -8.34 -17.16
C GLU A 137 -31.56 -8.05 -18.61
N GLU A 138 -30.62 -7.12 -18.85
CA GLU A 138 -30.18 -6.78 -20.22
C GLU A 138 -29.32 -7.88 -20.88
N GLU A 139 -28.47 -8.58 -20.12
CA GLU A 139 -27.64 -9.67 -20.69
C GLU A 139 -28.48 -10.85 -21.21
N ARG A 140 -29.67 -11.09 -20.62
CA ARG A 140 -30.58 -12.15 -21.09
C ARG A 140 -31.33 -11.79 -22.38
N GLU A 141 -31.62 -10.50 -22.59
CA GLU A 141 -32.27 -10.05 -23.84
C GLU A 141 -31.29 -10.11 -25.03
N VAL A 142 -30.01 -9.80 -24.80
CA VAL A 142 -28.97 -9.83 -25.84
C VAL A 142 -28.63 -11.27 -26.26
N GLU A 143 -28.52 -12.23 -25.31
CA GLU A 143 -28.31 -13.64 -25.65
C GLU A 143 -29.51 -14.24 -26.43
N GLN A 144 -30.75 -13.84 -26.09
CA GLN A 144 -31.94 -14.30 -26.84
C GLN A 144 -31.97 -13.77 -28.27
N THR A 145 -31.51 -12.53 -28.51
CA THR A 145 -31.48 -11.97 -29.87
C THR A 145 -30.41 -12.61 -30.75
N GLU A 146 -29.25 -12.98 -30.19
CA GLU A 146 -28.21 -13.72 -30.92
C GLU A 146 -28.64 -15.15 -31.25
N GLU A 147 -29.28 -15.87 -30.32
CA GLU A 147 -29.81 -17.21 -30.61
C GLU A 147 -30.92 -17.17 -31.68
N GLU A 148 -31.81 -16.18 -31.65
CA GLU A 148 -32.85 -16.01 -32.69
C GLU A 148 -32.25 -15.65 -34.06
N LEU A 149 -31.21 -14.81 -34.10
CA LEU A 149 -30.50 -14.46 -35.34
C LEU A 149 -29.72 -15.66 -35.92
N LEU A 150 -29.06 -16.46 -35.08
CA LEU A 150 -28.38 -17.69 -35.49
C LEU A 150 -29.35 -18.70 -36.10
N LYS A 151 -30.55 -18.84 -35.50
CA LYS A 151 -31.59 -19.75 -36.00
C LYS A 151 -32.17 -19.34 -37.36
N TRP A 152 -32.12 -18.05 -37.70
CA TRP A 152 -32.56 -17.54 -39.00
C TRP A 152 -31.53 -17.75 -40.13
N LEU A 153 -30.24 -17.84 -39.79
CA LEU A 153 -29.16 -18.04 -40.77
C LEU A 153 -28.94 -19.51 -41.15
N GLU A 154 -29.41 -20.45 -40.31
CA GLU A 154 -29.26 -21.90 -40.52
C GLU A 154 -30.49 -22.57 -41.19
N GLY A 155 -31.47 -21.78 -41.64
CA GLY A 155 -32.72 -22.25 -42.27
C GLY A 155 -32.89 -21.86 -43.74
#